data_AF-A0A6P1ZRA6-F1
#
_entry.id   AF-A0A6P1ZRA6-F1
#
_cell.length_a   1.000
_cell.length_b   1.000
_cell.length_c   1.000
_cell.angle_alpha   90.00
_cell.angle_beta   90.00
_cell.angle_gamma   90.00
#
_symmetry.space_group_name_H-M   'P 1'
#
loop_
_entity.id
_entity.type
_entity.pdbx_description
1 polymer ?
#
loop_
_entity_poly.entity_id
_entity_poly.type
_entity_poly.pdbx_seq_one_letter_code
_entity_poly.pdbx_strand_id
1 'polypeptide(L)'
;MFLAAAAKPIDDKLINLAEEITAQNPDLSVLAAREFRYSLHQTPVELSIKEPREFNVLEEFIIRAGIEFTPPPTEDELASILGLDSIFVRSTTANLQALQTLSATSPITVTDEGRDFYAKGSVPQLPYPIQIYAVSDALDGKLTFHAEALNDAPLNLPDLADFIKIARKINDISALSIEKLQKCIQLSGLDFHVPEIGKIVTSCKVIAPAQIIWKNISLFVISDAGENKLSIQIRNGKEILASASKRMEVLQGKGKIPWQALCKLSHESIELEREATLKYKNAEIESRLAKLSQEALKLGDAEVIPVFEEVLKSAKRQIIIYCPSLSKAVFNKEFLKLLQKLANSGVWILIGYGISPEAADVEKKLRAIKTPHDLPSVQFFCMGKSHVKEVIIDQKNNFYGFFDSVTCGGEYLPNGESVYQVTIPQQVAEAYQFLAHGCQNHAQKQYSIALEKRDFQLAAEALCVWGALNMQNIALQKIAESNWWEILPVWLNIVFHDLNSHKILDDAINFTDALSLLSQLSGESAFIDELQQGWRKVIQAIAFVQPEFALSLLNEQVWADFLRLNIAQEHDSRDKFILPQSLPPRKRKGKS
;
A
#
# COMPACT_ATOMS: atom_id res chain seq x y z
N MET A 1 -38.81 15.47 22.92
CA MET A 1 -38.47 14.08 23.30
C MET A 1 -37.36 13.64 22.38
N PHE A 2 -36.12 13.55 22.87
CA PHE A 2 -35.04 12.91 22.11
C PHE A 2 -35.39 11.43 22.01
N LEU A 3 -35.56 10.90 20.80
CA LEU A 3 -35.57 9.46 20.59
C LEU A 3 -34.22 8.96 21.12
N ALA A 4 -34.24 8.11 22.14
CA ALA A 4 -33.04 7.45 22.64
C ALA A 4 -32.32 6.87 21.43
N ALA A 5 -31.05 7.23 21.23
CA ALA A 5 -30.22 6.63 20.19
C ALA A 5 -30.35 5.11 20.34
N ALA A 6 -31.00 4.46 19.38
CA ALA A 6 -31.17 3.02 19.43
C ALA A 6 -29.77 2.42 19.51
N ALA A 7 -29.50 1.60 20.53
CA ALA A 7 -28.19 0.97 20.68
C ALA A 7 -27.82 0.30 19.36
N LYS A 8 -26.68 0.70 18.80
CA LYS A 8 -26.20 0.18 17.50
C LYS A 8 -26.17 -1.36 17.57
N PRO A 9 -26.63 -2.08 16.53
CA PRO A 9 -26.61 -3.54 16.51
C PRO A 9 -25.18 -4.06 16.34
N ILE A 10 -24.43 -4.02 17.44
CA ILE A 10 -23.03 -4.44 17.58
C ILE A 10 -23.02 -5.59 18.59
N ASP A 11 -22.54 -6.75 18.17
CA ASP A 11 -22.38 -7.90 19.07
C ASP A 11 -21.32 -7.56 20.14
N ASP A 12 -21.54 -7.99 21.40
CA ASP A 12 -20.75 -7.56 22.56
C ASP A 12 -19.22 -7.73 22.39
N LYS A 13 -18.80 -8.80 21.72
CA LYS A 13 -17.37 -9.09 21.48
C LYS A 13 -16.70 -8.13 20.50
N LEU A 14 -17.48 -7.39 19.72
CA LEU A 14 -17.00 -6.49 18.67
C LEU A 14 -17.04 -5.02 19.09
N ILE A 15 -17.58 -4.69 20.28
CA ILE A 15 -17.70 -3.31 20.78
C ILE A 15 -16.34 -2.61 20.80
N ASN A 16 -15.35 -3.19 21.46
CA ASN A 16 -14.02 -2.57 21.57
C ASN A 16 -13.38 -2.33 20.19
N LEU A 17 -13.55 -3.26 19.24
CA LEU A 17 -13.01 -3.10 17.89
C LEU A 17 -13.80 -2.06 17.09
N ALA A 18 -15.11 -1.96 17.29
CA ALA A 18 -15.93 -0.94 16.66
C ALA A 18 -15.54 0.47 17.15
N GLU A 19 -15.29 0.61 18.46
CA GLU A 19 -14.79 1.85 19.06
C GLU A 19 -13.39 2.20 18.55
N GLU A 20 -12.49 1.21 18.44
CA GLU A 20 -11.15 1.40 17.87
C GLU A 20 -11.21 1.92 16.43
N ILE A 21 -12.12 1.40 15.59
CA ILE A 21 -12.31 1.87 14.20
C ILE A 21 -12.75 3.34 14.17
N THR A 22 -13.74 3.70 14.98
CA THR A 22 -14.27 5.08 15.02
C THR A 22 -13.28 6.05 15.68
N ALA A 23 -12.48 5.60 16.65
CA ALA A 23 -11.43 6.42 17.26
C ALA A 23 -10.25 6.68 16.31
N GLN A 24 -9.90 5.71 15.46
CA GLN A 24 -8.82 5.86 14.48
C GLN A 24 -9.17 6.83 13.36
N ASN A 25 -10.45 6.95 13.02
CA ASN A 25 -10.91 7.90 12.01
C ASN A 25 -12.27 8.49 12.42
N PRO A 26 -12.32 9.77 12.84
CA PRO A 26 -13.57 10.45 13.23
C PRO A 26 -14.56 10.61 12.07
N ASP A 27 -14.14 10.38 10.82
CA ASP A 27 -15.05 10.33 9.67
C ASP A 27 -15.83 9.01 9.57
N LEU A 28 -15.39 7.98 10.29
CA LEU A 28 -15.98 6.65 10.26
C LEU A 28 -16.88 6.39 11.47
N SER A 29 -18.11 5.99 11.19
CA SER A 29 -19.06 5.50 12.20
C SER A 29 -19.38 4.05 11.91
N VAL A 30 -19.06 3.15 12.84
CA VAL A 30 -19.54 1.77 12.78
C VAL A 30 -21.04 1.79 13.07
N LEU A 31 -21.85 1.34 12.11
CA LEU A 31 -23.31 1.30 12.21
C LEU A 31 -23.81 -0.05 12.75
N ALA A 32 -23.10 -1.13 12.42
CA ALA A 32 -23.39 -2.48 12.90
C ALA A 32 -22.12 -3.32 12.88
N ALA A 33 -22.03 -4.28 13.79
CA ALA A 33 -20.98 -5.29 13.77
C ALA A 33 -21.54 -6.63 14.27
N ARG A 34 -21.38 -7.70 13.49
CA ARG A 34 -21.91 -9.02 13.85
C ARG A 34 -20.94 -10.16 13.57
N GLU A 35 -20.97 -11.17 14.42
CA GLU A 35 -20.24 -12.42 14.22
C GLU A 35 -21.07 -13.38 13.36
N PHE A 36 -20.41 -14.01 12.38
CA PHE A 36 -20.99 -15.06 11.54
C PHE A 36 -20.04 -16.24 11.46
N ARG A 37 -20.59 -17.42 11.16
CA ARG A 37 -19.80 -18.50 10.61
C ARG A 37 -19.96 -18.58 9.10
N TYR A 38 -18.94 -19.10 8.43
CA TYR A 38 -19.03 -19.52 7.04
C TYR A 38 -18.33 -20.86 6.85
N SER A 39 -18.71 -21.57 5.79
CA SER A 39 -18.20 -22.91 5.50
C SER A 39 -16.99 -22.85 4.55
N LEU A 40 -15.95 -23.58 4.94
CA LEU A 40 -14.86 -24.02 4.08
C LEU A 40 -15.10 -25.47 3.67
N HIS A 41 -14.63 -25.84 2.48
CA HIS A 41 -14.63 -27.23 2.03
C HIS A 41 -13.21 -27.76 2.03
N GLN A 42 -12.94 -28.74 2.90
CA GLN A 42 -11.66 -29.42 3.01
C GLN A 42 -11.75 -30.79 2.35
N THR A 43 -10.96 -31.02 1.31
CA THR A 43 -10.91 -32.28 0.57
C THR A 43 -9.54 -32.93 0.76
N PRO A 44 -9.46 -34.12 1.38
CA PRO A 44 -8.22 -34.88 1.43
C PRO A 44 -7.80 -35.32 0.03
N VAL A 45 -6.54 -35.08 -0.31
CA VAL A 45 -5.95 -35.46 -1.60
C VAL A 45 -4.61 -36.15 -1.40
N GLU A 46 -4.27 -37.03 -2.32
CA GLU A 46 -2.99 -37.71 -2.40
C GLU A 46 -2.20 -37.16 -3.59
N LEU A 47 -1.02 -36.61 -3.32
CA LEU A 47 -0.07 -36.16 -4.33
C LEU A 47 0.93 -37.28 -4.64
N SER A 48 1.24 -37.48 -5.91
CA SER A 48 2.42 -38.26 -6.30
C SER A 48 3.61 -37.31 -6.50
N ILE A 49 4.70 -37.52 -5.77
CA ILE A 49 5.92 -36.70 -5.84
C ILE A 49 7.03 -37.52 -6.47
N LYS A 50 7.71 -36.94 -7.46
CA LYS A 50 8.95 -37.45 -8.04
C LYS A 50 10.07 -36.51 -7.65
N GLU A 51 11.13 -37.03 -7.04
CA GLU A 51 12.32 -36.24 -6.70
C GLU A 51 13.60 -37.08 -6.86
N PRO A 52 14.76 -36.46 -7.03
CA PRO A 52 16.02 -37.20 -7.02
C PRO A 52 16.35 -37.65 -5.60
N ARG A 53 17.03 -38.80 -5.48
CA ARG A 53 17.66 -39.27 -4.25
C ARG A 53 19.15 -39.46 -4.47
N GLU A 54 19.92 -39.36 -3.40
CA GLU A 54 21.33 -39.74 -3.42
C GLU A 54 21.48 -41.24 -3.73
N PHE A 55 22.61 -41.59 -4.35
CA PHE A 55 23.01 -42.98 -4.45
C PHE A 55 23.15 -43.58 -3.05
N ASN A 56 22.70 -44.81 -2.88
CA ASN A 56 23.17 -45.55 -1.72
C ASN A 56 24.64 -45.98 -1.93
N VAL A 57 25.33 -46.30 -0.83
CA VAL A 57 26.75 -46.64 -0.86
C VAL A 57 27.07 -47.74 -1.88
N LEU A 58 26.26 -48.79 -1.95
CA LEU A 58 26.50 -49.91 -2.87
C LEU A 58 26.27 -49.52 -4.32
N GLU A 59 25.25 -48.73 -4.63
CA GLU A 59 25.00 -48.20 -5.97
C GLU A 59 26.16 -47.32 -6.44
N GLU A 60 26.64 -46.43 -5.56
CA GLU A 60 27.79 -45.57 -5.86
C GLU A 60 29.04 -46.41 -6.16
N PHE A 61 29.33 -47.42 -5.33
CA PHE A 61 30.46 -48.32 -5.56
C PHE A 61 30.33 -49.11 -6.87
N ILE A 62 29.14 -49.60 -7.22
CA ILE A 62 28.90 -50.34 -8.47
C ILE A 62 29.15 -49.45 -9.69
N ILE A 63 28.61 -48.23 -9.68
CA ILE A 63 28.78 -47.29 -10.79
C ILE A 63 30.24 -46.85 -10.90
N ARG A 64 30.85 -46.51 -9.78
CA ARG A 64 32.26 -46.13 -9.72
C ARG A 64 33.18 -47.25 -10.20
N ALA A 65 32.89 -48.50 -9.83
CA ALA A 65 33.61 -49.68 -10.33
C ALA A 65 33.50 -49.82 -11.86
N GLY A 66 32.30 -49.62 -12.43
CA GLY A 66 32.10 -49.61 -13.88
C GLY A 66 32.76 -48.44 -14.62
N ILE A 67 33.13 -47.37 -13.91
CA ILE A 67 33.84 -46.20 -14.47
C ILE A 67 35.36 -46.31 -14.32
N GLU A 68 35.84 -46.74 -13.15
CA GLU A 68 37.25 -46.64 -12.75
C GLU A 68 38.07 -47.91 -13.04
N PHE A 69 37.46 -49.09 -13.04
CA PHE A 69 38.19 -50.32 -13.34
C PHE A 69 38.37 -50.52 -14.85
N THR A 70 39.56 -51.00 -15.25
CA THR A 70 39.87 -51.36 -16.64
C THR A 70 40.53 -52.74 -16.67
N PRO A 71 39.84 -53.80 -17.15
CA PRO A 71 38.46 -53.81 -17.64
C PRO A 71 37.42 -53.65 -16.51
N PRO A 72 36.17 -53.21 -16.81
CA PRO A 72 35.10 -53.20 -15.82
C PRO A 72 34.84 -54.60 -15.24
N PRO A 73 34.51 -54.72 -13.94
CA PRO A 73 34.31 -56.02 -13.31
C PRO A 73 32.94 -56.62 -13.67
N THR A 74 32.82 -57.94 -13.52
CA THR A 74 31.53 -58.64 -13.44
C THR A 74 30.91 -58.49 -12.05
N GLU A 75 29.61 -58.80 -11.92
CA GLU A 75 28.89 -58.73 -10.64
C GLU A 75 29.51 -59.65 -9.57
N ASP A 76 29.98 -60.84 -9.95
CA ASP A 76 30.58 -61.81 -9.02
C ASP A 76 31.99 -61.39 -8.59
N GLU A 77 32.78 -60.81 -9.51
CA GLU A 77 34.09 -60.26 -9.18
C GLU A 77 33.97 -59.08 -8.22
N LEU A 78 33.04 -58.15 -8.49
CA LEU A 78 32.80 -57.01 -7.61
C LEU A 78 32.29 -57.44 -6.23
N ALA A 79 31.39 -58.44 -6.17
CA ALA A 79 30.94 -59.03 -4.91
C ALA A 79 32.12 -59.61 -4.11
N SER A 80 33.01 -60.35 -4.77
CA SER A 80 34.20 -60.92 -4.14
C SER A 80 35.17 -59.84 -3.63
N ILE A 81 35.38 -58.74 -4.38
CA ILE A 81 36.21 -57.61 -3.97
C ILE A 81 35.64 -56.91 -2.73
N LEU A 82 34.32 -56.71 -2.70
CA LEU A 82 33.63 -56.05 -1.59
C LEU A 82 33.41 -56.96 -0.36
N GLY A 83 33.68 -58.27 -0.48
CA GLY A 83 33.38 -59.25 0.57
C GLY A 83 31.89 -59.42 0.82
N LEU A 84 31.05 -59.18 -0.19
CA LEU A 84 29.59 -59.27 -0.13
C LEU A 84 29.10 -60.54 -0.83
N ASP A 85 27.90 -61.01 -0.45
CA ASP A 85 27.19 -62.03 -1.23
C ASP A 85 26.79 -61.45 -2.59
N SER A 86 27.02 -62.20 -3.69
CA SER A 86 26.76 -61.72 -5.05
C SER A 86 25.28 -61.44 -5.32
N ILE A 87 24.36 -61.99 -4.51
CA ILE A 87 22.94 -61.64 -4.58
C ILE A 87 22.71 -60.13 -4.37
N PHE A 88 23.46 -59.48 -3.47
CA PHE A 88 23.30 -58.04 -3.21
C PHE A 88 23.78 -57.21 -4.39
N VAL A 89 24.96 -57.53 -4.95
CA VAL A 89 25.50 -56.82 -6.12
C VAL A 89 24.59 -56.98 -7.32
N ARG A 90 24.14 -58.21 -7.61
CA ARG A 90 23.20 -58.50 -8.71
C ARG A 90 21.87 -57.75 -8.56
N SER A 91 21.28 -57.75 -7.36
CA SER A 91 20.03 -57.04 -7.10
C SER A 91 20.17 -55.54 -7.27
N THR A 92 21.28 -54.94 -6.83
CA THR A 92 21.52 -53.51 -6.98
C THR A 92 21.83 -53.13 -8.43
N THR A 93 22.61 -53.95 -9.15
CA THR A 93 22.85 -53.78 -10.60
C THR A 93 21.54 -53.83 -11.38
N ALA A 94 20.64 -54.78 -11.08
CA ALA A 94 19.33 -54.87 -11.72
C ALA A 94 18.48 -53.61 -11.50
N ASN A 95 18.49 -53.04 -10.29
CA ASN A 95 17.80 -51.77 -10.00
C ASN A 95 18.39 -50.60 -10.80
N LEU A 96 19.71 -50.50 -10.87
CA LEU A 96 20.39 -49.46 -11.65
C LEU A 96 20.17 -49.62 -13.16
N GLN A 97 20.05 -50.84 -13.67
CA GLN A 97 19.65 -51.12 -15.05
C GLN A 97 18.21 -50.70 -15.33
N ALA A 98 17.28 -50.95 -14.40
CA ALA A 98 15.89 -50.50 -14.51
C ALA A 98 15.78 -48.96 -14.53
N LEU A 99 16.71 -48.27 -13.87
CA LEU A 99 16.88 -46.81 -13.92
C LEU A 99 17.73 -46.33 -15.11
N GLN A 100 18.08 -47.22 -16.05
CA GLN A 100 18.93 -46.94 -17.23
C GLN A 100 20.32 -46.38 -16.91
N THR A 101 20.76 -46.50 -15.65
CA THR A 101 22.09 -46.07 -15.17
C THR A 101 23.19 -47.03 -15.62
N LEU A 102 22.86 -48.32 -15.79
CA LEU A 102 23.76 -49.36 -16.26
C LEU A 102 23.18 -50.07 -17.49
N SER A 103 24.05 -50.57 -18.37
CA SER A 103 23.67 -51.47 -19.48
C SER A 103 23.25 -52.84 -18.94
N ALA A 104 22.38 -53.54 -19.68
CA ALA A 104 21.95 -54.91 -19.38
C ALA A 104 23.03 -55.99 -19.70
N THR A 105 24.25 -55.57 -20.05
CA THR A 105 25.36 -56.43 -20.47
C THR A 105 26.36 -56.64 -19.34
N SER A 106 26.98 -57.82 -19.29
CA SER A 106 28.17 -58.10 -18.47
C SER A 106 29.43 -57.93 -19.33
N PRO A 107 30.51 -57.28 -18.85
CA PRO A 107 30.73 -56.73 -17.50
C PRO A 107 29.97 -55.42 -17.22
N ILE A 108 29.95 -54.99 -15.96
CA ILE A 108 29.22 -53.80 -15.48
C ILE A 108 29.62 -52.57 -16.30
N THR A 109 28.70 -52.08 -17.13
CA THR A 109 28.95 -50.96 -18.04
C THR A 109 27.99 -49.82 -17.74
N VAL A 110 28.52 -48.64 -17.40
CA VAL A 110 27.73 -47.44 -17.10
C VAL A 110 27.31 -46.75 -18.40
N THR A 111 26.03 -46.39 -18.51
CA THR A 111 25.48 -45.65 -19.66
C THR A 111 25.86 -44.18 -19.60
N ASP A 112 25.65 -43.43 -20.68
CA ASP A 112 25.87 -41.97 -20.68
C ASP A 112 24.97 -41.27 -19.64
N GLU A 113 23.69 -41.68 -19.54
CA GLU A 113 22.76 -41.18 -18.52
C GLU A 113 23.22 -41.53 -17.10
N GLY A 114 23.77 -42.73 -16.89
CA GLY A 114 24.32 -43.13 -15.61
C GLY A 114 25.56 -42.33 -15.19
N ARG A 115 26.40 -41.92 -16.15
CA ARG A 115 27.53 -41.01 -15.89
C ARG A 115 27.04 -39.63 -15.49
N ASP A 116 25.98 -39.13 -16.13
CA ASP A 116 25.38 -37.84 -15.79
C ASP A 116 24.74 -37.87 -14.39
N PHE A 117 24.06 -38.95 -14.02
CA PHE A 117 23.53 -39.15 -12.67
C PHE A 117 24.65 -39.23 -11.63
N TYR A 118 25.71 -40.00 -11.91
CA TYR A 118 26.89 -40.10 -11.05
C TYR A 118 27.56 -38.75 -10.82
N ALA A 119 27.78 -37.96 -11.88
CA ALA A 119 28.36 -36.62 -11.79
C ALA A 119 27.50 -35.65 -10.94
N LYS A 120 26.17 -35.84 -10.95
CA LYS A 120 25.21 -35.07 -10.12
C LYS A 120 25.04 -35.65 -8.71
N GLY A 121 25.63 -36.81 -8.41
CA GLY A 121 25.50 -37.50 -7.13
C GLY A 121 24.09 -38.04 -6.83
N SER A 122 23.20 -38.14 -7.82
CA SER A 122 21.79 -38.49 -7.57
C SER A 122 21.13 -39.28 -8.71
N VAL A 123 20.12 -40.07 -8.36
CA VAL A 123 19.27 -40.84 -9.29
C VAL A 123 17.78 -40.53 -9.08
N PRO A 124 16.94 -40.74 -10.10
CA PRO A 124 15.50 -40.60 -9.95
C PRO A 124 14.95 -41.55 -8.88
N GLN A 125 14.23 -41.01 -7.89
CA GLN A 125 13.41 -41.82 -6.99
C GLN A 125 12.10 -42.19 -7.69
N LEU A 126 11.59 -43.40 -7.43
CA LEU A 126 10.25 -43.76 -7.85
C LEU A 126 9.22 -42.81 -7.21
N PRO A 127 8.19 -42.38 -7.96
CA PRO A 127 7.18 -41.51 -7.40
C PRO A 127 6.53 -42.12 -6.15
N TYR A 128 6.38 -41.32 -5.09
CA TYR A 128 5.77 -41.76 -3.84
C TYR A 128 4.59 -40.88 -3.46
N PRO A 129 3.55 -41.44 -2.80
CA PRO A 129 2.36 -40.69 -2.43
C PRO A 129 2.55 -39.91 -1.12
N ILE A 130 1.99 -38.69 -1.05
CA ILE A 130 1.80 -37.92 0.19
C ILE A 130 0.35 -37.45 0.28
N GLN A 131 -0.29 -37.62 1.43
CA GLN A 131 -1.60 -37.05 1.71
C GLN A 131 -1.50 -35.60 2.19
N ILE A 132 -2.30 -34.72 1.61
CA ILE A 132 -2.49 -33.33 2.02
C ILE A 132 -3.98 -32.94 1.94
N TYR A 133 -4.32 -31.70 2.27
CA TYR A 133 -5.69 -31.21 2.34
C TYR A 133 -5.88 -29.98 1.45
N ALA A 134 -6.76 -30.10 0.46
CA ALA A 134 -7.18 -28.98 -0.38
C ALA A 134 -8.34 -28.24 0.30
N VAL A 135 -8.19 -26.95 0.55
CA VAL A 135 -9.18 -26.10 1.22
C VAL A 135 -9.71 -25.06 0.24
N SER A 136 -10.99 -25.22 -0.11
CA SER A 136 -11.74 -24.25 -0.91
C SER A 136 -12.46 -23.24 0.00
N ASP A 137 -12.07 -21.98 -0.10
CA ASP A 137 -12.73 -20.86 0.57
C ASP A 137 -13.67 -20.16 -0.42
N ALA A 138 -14.98 -20.35 -0.22
CA ALA A 138 -15.99 -19.75 -1.10
C ALA A 138 -16.15 -18.24 -0.88
N LEU A 139 -15.75 -17.69 0.26
CA LEU A 139 -15.88 -16.28 0.60
C LEU A 139 -14.74 -15.48 -0.04
N ASP A 140 -13.50 -15.93 0.16
CA ASP A 140 -12.27 -15.33 -0.42
C ASP A 140 -12.04 -15.79 -1.88
N GLY A 141 -12.71 -16.86 -2.32
CA GLY A 141 -12.59 -17.40 -3.68
C GLY A 141 -11.26 -18.11 -3.94
N LYS A 142 -10.56 -18.53 -2.89
CA LYS A 142 -9.22 -19.13 -2.96
C LYS A 142 -9.28 -20.64 -2.77
N LEU A 143 -8.36 -21.33 -3.45
CA LEU A 143 -8.01 -22.72 -3.20
C LEU A 143 -6.61 -22.75 -2.61
N THR A 144 -6.47 -23.29 -1.40
CA THR A 144 -5.19 -23.42 -0.70
C THR A 144 -4.95 -24.88 -0.34
N PHE A 145 -3.70 -25.24 -0.09
CA PHE A 145 -3.31 -26.58 0.32
C PHE A 145 -2.64 -26.54 1.69
N HIS A 146 -2.93 -27.54 2.52
CA HIS A 146 -2.40 -27.67 3.87
C HIS A 146 -1.82 -29.07 4.05
N ALA A 147 -0.67 -29.18 4.72
CA ALA A 147 -0.09 -30.47 5.06
C ALA A 147 -0.95 -31.23 6.08
N GLU A 148 -1.59 -30.51 6.99
CA GLU A 148 -2.43 -31.05 8.05
C GLU A 148 -3.90 -30.64 7.87
N ALA A 149 -4.81 -31.42 8.46
CA ALA A 149 -6.23 -31.11 8.48
C ALA A 149 -6.50 -29.87 9.32
N LEU A 150 -7.42 -29.01 8.87
CA LEU A 150 -7.92 -27.90 9.68
C LEU A 150 -8.74 -28.43 10.86
N ASN A 151 -8.58 -27.77 12.01
CA ASN A 151 -9.39 -28.04 13.19
C ASN A 151 -10.86 -27.72 12.92
N ASP A 152 -11.74 -28.69 13.15
CA ASP A 152 -13.18 -28.51 13.15
C ASP A 152 -13.66 -28.22 14.59
N ALA A 153 -13.86 -26.92 14.87
CA ALA A 153 -14.43 -26.50 16.15
C ALA A 153 -15.93 -26.19 15.95
N PRO A 154 -16.81 -26.69 16.83
CA PRO A 154 -18.22 -26.34 16.76
C PRO A 154 -18.39 -24.85 17.03
N LEU A 155 -18.87 -24.12 16.02
CA LEU A 155 -19.18 -22.69 16.11
C LEU A 155 -20.69 -22.48 16.15
N ASN A 156 -21.21 -22.05 17.29
CA ASN A 156 -22.61 -21.67 17.44
C ASN A 156 -22.82 -20.20 17.05
N LEU A 157 -22.74 -19.92 15.75
CA LEU A 157 -22.94 -18.61 15.15
C LEU A 157 -23.90 -18.72 13.96
N PRO A 158 -24.60 -17.64 13.57
CA PRO A 158 -25.43 -17.63 12.37
C PRO A 158 -24.57 -17.87 11.11
N ASP A 159 -25.06 -18.67 10.16
CA ASP A 159 -24.37 -18.88 8.89
C ASP A 159 -24.56 -17.66 7.98
N LEU A 160 -23.47 -17.09 7.48
CA LEU A 160 -23.53 -15.97 6.54
C LEU A 160 -24.31 -16.35 5.26
N ALA A 161 -24.26 -17.61 4.85
CA ALA A 161 -24.94 -18.10 3.66
C ALA A 161 -26.47 -18.03 3.75
N ASP A 162 -27.03 -17.99 4.97
CA ASP A 162 -28.48 -17.82 5.19
C ASP A 162 -28.95 -16.42 4.78
N PHE A 163 -28.05 -15.43 4.79
CA PHE A 163 -28.35 -14.04 4.46
C PHE A 163 -27.90 -13.68 3.04
N ILE A 164 -26.77 -14.22 2.59
CA ILE A 164 -26.12 -13.83 1.34
C ILE A 164 -25.78 -15.06 0.52
N LYS A 165 -26.28 -15.08 -0.72
CA LYS A 165 -25.94 -16.12 -1.70
C LYS A 165 -24.52 -15.91 -2.23
N ILE A 166 -23.54 -16.47 -1.53
CA ILE A 166 -22.17 -16.58 -2.02
C ILE A 166 -22.13 -17.77 -2.98
N ALA A 167 -21.89 -17.51 -4.27
CA ALA A 167 -21.75 -18.57 -5.26
C ALA A 167 -20.65 -19.55 -4.81
N ARG A 168 -21.07 -20.76 -4.44
CA ARG A 168 -20.21 -21.89 -4.08
C ARG A 168 -19.58 -22.46 -5.36
N LYS A 169 -18.71 -21.70 -6.02
CA LYS A 169 -17.80 -22.30 -7.00
C LYS A 169 -16.76 -23.08 -6.20
N ILE A 170 -17.12 -24.30 -5.81
CA ILE A 170 -16.15 -25.27 -5.32
C ILE A 170 -15.39 -25.68 -6.58
N ASN A 171 -14.10 -25.37 -6.63
CA ASN A 171 -13.27 -25.86 -7.72
C ASN A 171 -13.24 -27.39 -7.59
N ASP A 172 -13.68 -28.11 -8.63
CA ASP A 172 -13.48 -29.55 -8.67
C ASP A 172 -11.97 -29.79 -8.77
N ILE A 173 -11.38 -30.26 -7.67
CA ILE A 173 -9.94 -30.49 -7.57
C ILE A 173 -9.50 -31.52 -8.60
N SER A 174 -10.37 -32.48 -8.92
CA SER A 174 -10.13 -33.53 -9.92
C SER A 174 -10.02 -32.97 -11.34
N ALA A 175 -10.55 -31.77 -11.58
CA ALA A 175 -10.53 -31.10 -12.88
C ALA A 175 -9.38 -30.08 -13.03
N LEU A 176 -8.53 -29.91 -12.00
CA LEU A 176 -7.38 -29.01 -12.08
C LEU A 176 -6.27 -29.62 -12.95
N SER A 177 -5.68 -28.80 -13.81
CA SER A 177 -4.47 -29.20 -14.52
C SER A 177 -3.29 -29.31 -13.56
N ILE A 178 -2.29 -30.13 -13.90
CA ILE A 178 -1.12 -30.36 -13.06
C ILE A 178 -0.33 -29.07 -12.81
N GLU A 179 -0.25 -28.17 -13.79
CA GLU A 179 0.45 -26.88 -13.68
C GLU A 179 -0.25 -25.94 -12.70
N LYS A 180 -1.59 -25.93 -12.72
CA LYS A 180 -2.38 -25.14 -11.76
C LYS A 180 -2.24 -25.67 -10.36
N LEU A 181 -2.28 -27.00 -10.20
CA LEU A 181 -2.07 -27.66 -8.92
C LEU A 181 -0.69 -27.31 -8.33
N GLN A 182 0.37 -27.51 -9.12
CA GLN A 182 1.75 -27.18 -8.75
C GLN A 182 1.89 -25.74 -8.28
N LYS A 183 1.34 -24.79 -9.03
CA LYS A 183 1.34 -23.37 -8.66
C LYS A 183 0.57 -23.11 -7.35
N CYS A 184 -0.58 -23.76 -7.16
CA CYS A 184 -1.36 -23.61 -5.92
C CYS A 184 -0.62 -24.19 -4.69
N ILE A 185 0.10 -25.30 -4.85
CA ILE A 185 0.93 -25.89 -3.78
C ILE A 185 2.05 -24.93 -3.38
N GLN A 186 2.77 -24.38 -4.37
CA GLN A 186 3.82 -23.39 -4.14
C GLN A 186 3.29 -22.11 -3.47
N LEU A 187 2.17 -21.56 -3.97
CA LEU A 187 1.52 -20.39 -3.36
C LEU A 187 0.99 -20.66 -1.95
N SER A 188 0.77 -21.92 -1.58
CA SER A 188 0.38 -22.33 -0.23
C SER A 188 1.59 -22.51 0.70
N GLY A 189 2.82 -22.29 0.22
CA GLY A 189 4.04 -22.41 1.00
C GLY A 189 4.41 -23.85 1.38
N LEU A 190 3.97 -24.83 0.57
CA LEU A 190 4.27 -26.24 0.81
C LEU A 190 5.47 -26.69 -0.03
N ASP A 191 6.45 -27.32 0.62
CA ASP A 191 7.70 -27.81 0.00
C ASP A 191 7.52 -29.16 -0.74
N PHE A 192 6.34 -29.40 -1.31
CA PHE A 192 6.05 -30.60 -2.09
C PHE A 192 6.36 -30.44 -3.58
N HIS A 193 6.54 -29.19 -4.06
CA HIS A 193 6.90 -28.89 -5.44
C HIS A 193 7.99 -27.82 -5.53
N VAL A 194 9.24 -28.26 -5.70
CA VAL A 194 10.44 -27.44 -5.82
C VAL A 194 11.22 -27.89 -7.07
N PRO A 195 10.84 -27.39 -8.27
CA PRO A 195 11.47 -27.78 -9.53
C PRO A 195 12.99 -27.59 -9.55
N GLU A 196 13.51 -26.61 -8.83
CA GLU A 196 14.93 -26.24 -8.77
C GLU A 196 15.81 -27.37 -8.23
N ILE A 197 15.26 -28.20 -7.32
CA ILE A 197 15.93 -29.39 -6.77
C ILE A 197 15.38 -30.69 -7.36
N GLY A 198 14.58 -30.60 -8.43
CA GLY A 198 13.98 -31.75 -9.10
C GLY A 198 12.79 -32.38 -8.37
N LYS A 199 12.24 -31.76 -7.31
CA LYS A 199 11.07 -32.23 -6.57
C LYS A 199 9.78 -31.79 -7.25
N ILE A 200 9.12 -32.71 -7.93
CA ILE A 200 8.00 -32.43 -8.84
C ILE A 200 6.76 -33.21 -8.41
N VAL A 201 5.64 -32.50 -8.21
CA VAL A 201 4.32 -33.12 -8.10
C VAL A 201 3.89 -33.56 -9.49
N THR A 202 3.62 -34.84 -9.67
CA THR A 202 3.30 -35.43 -10.98
C THR A 202 1.82 -35.75 -11.15
N SER A 203 1.09 -35.99 -10.05
CA SER A 203 -0.36 -36.18 -10.08
C SER A 203 -1.01 -35.87 -8.73
N CYS A 204 -2.34 -35.72 -8.73
CA CYS A 204 -3.16 -35.54 -7.54
C CYS A 204 -4.44 -36.35 -7.67
N LYS A 205 -4.82 -37.04 -6.59
CA LYS A 205 -6.04 -37.85 -6.51
C LYS A 205 -6.85 -37.46 -5.28
N VAL A 206 -8.15 -37.25 -5.46
CA VAL A 206 -9.07 -37.09 -4.32
C VAL A 206 -9.27 -38.46 -3.65
N ILE A 207 -8.98 -38.55 -2.36
CA ILE A 207 -9.03 -39.81 -1.61
C ILE A 207 -10.26 -39.94 -0.71
N ALA A 208 -10.92 -38.82 -0.38
CA ALA A 208 -12.14 -38.79 0.43
C ALA A 208 -13.05 -37.62 0.04
N PRO A 209 -14.37 -37.70 0.31
CA PRO A 209 -15.28 -36.59 0.06
C PRO A 209 -14.94 -35.35 0.90
N ALA A 210 -15.32 -34.18 0.39
CA ALA A 210 -15.08 -32.91 1.06
C ALA A 210 -15.81 -32.83 2.41
N GLN A 211 -15.09 -32.43 3.45
CA GLN A 211 -15.61 -32.13 4.77
C GLN A 211 -15.88 -30.63 4.88
N ILE A 212 -16.95 -30.26 5.59
CA ILE A 212 -17.28 -28.86 5.85
C ILE A 212 -16.58 -28.46 7.15
N ILE A 213 -15.80 -27.39 7.10
CA ILE A 213 -15.14 -26.79 8.27
C ILE A 213 -15.73 -25.40 8.48
N TRP A 214 -16.15 -25.10 9.70
CA TRP A 214 -16.71 -23.79 10.03
C TRP A 214 -15.63 -22.82 10.50
N LYS A 215 -15.68 -21.58 9.99
CA LYS A 215 -14.80 -20.48 10.43
C LYS A 215 -15.62 -19.29 10.91
N ASN A 216 -15.14 -18.65 11.97
CA ASN A 216 -15.70 -17.39 12.48
C ASN A 216 -15.18 -16.22 11.65
N ILE A 217 -16.07 -15.27 11.35
CA ILE A 217 -15.77 -13.98 10.76
C ILE A 217 -16.60 -12.90 11.43
N SER A 218 -16.09 -11.68 11.41
CA SER A 218 -16.82 -10.51 11.86
C SER A 218 -17.15 -9.61 10.67
N LEU A 219 -18.41 -9.19 10.57
CA LEU A 219 -18.87 -8.26 9.55
C LEU A 219 -19.12 -6.91 10.20
N PHE A 220 -18.49 -5.87 9.68
CA PHE A 220 -18.68 -4.48 10.08
C PHE A 220 -19.34 -3.69 8.96
N VAL A 221 -20.37 -2.93 9.31
CA VAL A 221 -20.99 -1.94 8.42
C VAL A 221 -20.52 -0.57 8.88
N ILE A 222 -19.76 0.12 8.02
CA ILE A 222 -19.09 1.37 8.37
C ILE A 222 -19.61 2.46 7.45
N SER A 223 -20.14 3.53 8.05
CA SER A 223 -20.49 4.75 7.32
C SER A 223 -19.31 5.71 7.36
N ASP A 224 -18.94 6.19 6.18
CA ASP A 224 -18.03 7.29 6.00
C ASP A 224 -18.86 8.55 5.75
N ALA A 225 -18.84 9.46 6.71
CA ALA A 225 -19.58 10.72 6.63
C ALA A 225 -18.96 11.71 5.64
N GLY A 226 -17.63 11.66 5.44
CA GLY A 226 -16.93 12.53 4.48
C GLY A 226 -17.27 12.17 3.03
N GLU A 227 -17.40 10.87 2.74
CA GLU A 227 -17.67 10.37 1.40
C GLU A 227 -19.15 10.10 1.11
N ASN A 228 -20.01 10.21 2.14
CA ASN A 228 -21.37 9.70 2.11
C ASN A 228 -21.44 8.23 1.65
N LYS A 229 -20.40 7.45 1.96
CA LYS A 229 -20.23 6.06 1.52
C LYS A 229 -20.58 5.12 2.67
N LEU A 230 -21.23 4.01 2.35
CA LEU A 230 -21.41 2.88 3.26
C LEU A 230 -20.50 1.76 2.78
N SER A 231 -19.65 1.22 3.65
CA SER A 231 -18.72 0.14 3.34
C SER A 231 -18.98 -1.07 4.24
N ILE A 232 -18.64 -2.26 3.73
CA ILE A 232 -18.71 -3.50 4.48
C ILE A 232 -17.30 -4.07 4.61
N GLN A 233 -16.86 -4.31 5.83
CA GLN A 233 -15.59 -4.99 6.11
C GLN A 233 -15.86 -6.37 6.68
N ILE A 234 -15.25 -7.38 6.09
CA ILE A 234 -15.18 -8.73 6.64
C ILE A 234 -13.82 -8.90 7.31
N ARG A 235 -13.81 -9.39 8.54
CA ARG A 235 -12.61 -9.52 9.35
C ARG A 235 -12.45 -10.90 9.96
N ASN A 236 -11.21 -11.32 10.14
CA ASN A 236 -10.82 -12.42 11.01
C ASN A 236 -10.05 -11.83 12.20
N GLY A 237 -10.74 -11.65 13.33
CA GLY A 237 -10.21 -10.84 14.43
C GLY A 237 -9.97 -9.38 13.98
N LYS A 238 -8.72 -8.91 14.06
CA LYS A 238 -8.33 -7.56 13.59
C LYS A 238 -7.98 -7.49 12.11
N GLU A 239 -7.70 -8.63 11.47
CA GLU A 239 -7.28 -8.68 10.07
C GLU A 239 -8.48 -8.45 9.14
N ILE A 240 -8.33 -7.53 8.17
CA ILE A 240 -9.34 -7.28 7.13
C ILE A 240 -9.14 -8.30 5.99
N LEU A 241 -10.17 -9.10 5.74
CA LEU A 241 -10.21 -9.99 4.58
C LEU A 241 -10.58 -9.16 3.33
N ALA A 242 -9.57 -8.64 2.64
CA ALA A 242 -9.75 -7.66 1.56
C ALA A 242 -10.63 -8.16 0.42
N SER A 243 -10.39 -9.36 -0.12
CA SER A 243 -11.20 -9.90 -1.24
C SER A 243 -12.64 -10.19 -0.81
N ALA A 244 -12.84 -10.71 0.40
CA ALA A 244 -14.17 -10.91 0.98
C ALA A 244 -14.93 -9.58 1.13
N SER A 245 -14.27 -8.55 1.70
CA SER A 245 -14.83 -7.21 1.86
C SER A 245 -15.21 -6.60 0.51
N LYS A 246 -14.32 -6.69 -0.49
CA LYS A 246 -14.58 -6.20 -1.85
C LYS A 246 -15.78 -6.89 -2.48
N ARG A 247 -15.92 -8.20 -2.29
CA ARG A 247 -17.07 -8.96 -2.79
C ARG A 247 -18.37 -8.51 -2.15
N MET A 248 -18.34 -8.17 -0.86
CA MET A 248 -19.49 -7.61 -0.14
C MET A 248 -19.87 -6.23 -0.69
N GLU A 249 -18.89 -5.36 -0.98
CA GLU A 249 -19.14 -4.07 -1.65
C GLU A 249 -19.79 -4.27 -3.03
N VAL A 250 -19.35 -5.26 -3.82
CA VAL A 250 -19.96 -5.58 -5.12
C VAL A 250 -21.41 -6.05 -4.97
N LEU A 251 -21.72 -6.84 -3.93
CA LEU A 251 -23.08 -7.27 -3.64
C LEU A 251 -23.96 -6.10 -3.16
N GLN A 252 -23.40 -5.22 -2.36
CA GLN A 252 -24.04 -3.98 -1.92
C GLN A 252 -24.39 -3.09 -3.12
N GLY A 253 -23.44 -2.84 -4.03
CA GLY A 253 -23.68 -2.04 -5.23
C GLY A 253 -24.74 -2.63 -6.17
N LYS A 254 -24.99 -3.93 -6.07
CA LYS A 254 -26.06 -4.65 -6.80
C LYS A 254 -27.39 -4.70 -6.02
N GLY A 255 -27.49 -4.09 -4.84
CA GLY A 255 -28.67 -4.13 -3.98
C GLY A 255 -28.99 -5.52 -3.43
N LYS A 256 -28.00 -6.42 -3.35
CA LYS A 256 -28.20 -7.82 -2.92
C LYS A 256 -27.95 -8.07 -1.44
N ILE A 257 -27.68 -7.02 -0.66
CA ILE A 257 -27.46 -7.10 0.79
C ILE A 257 -28.80 -6.85 1.50
N PRO A 258 -29.38 -7.84 2.20
CA PRO A 258 -30.59 -7.64 2.99
C PRO A 258 -30.24 -7.02 4.35
N TRP A 259 -30.02 -5.70 4.41
CA TRP A 259 -29.53 -4.98 5.61
C TRP A 259 -30.29 -5.28 6.90
N GLN A 260 -31.62 -5.37 6.83
CA GLN A 260 -32.44 -5.66 8.01
C GLN A 260 -32.20 -7.07 8.54
N ALA A 261 -32.11 -8.07 7.65
CA ALA A 261 -31.87 -9.45 8.06
C ALA A 261 -30.42 -9.66 8.51
N LEU A 262 -29.47 -9.11 7.75
CA LEU A 262 -28.05 -9.28 7.97
C LEU A 262 -27.55 -8.51 9.19
N CYS A 263 -27.94 -7.24 9.34
CA CYS A 263 -27.35 -6.34 10.34
C CYS A 263 -28.38 -5.72 11.30
N LYS A 264 -29.66 -6.07 11.18
CA LYS A 264 -30.76 -5.38 11.90
C LYS A 264 -30.80 -3.88 11.63
N LEU A 265 -30.28 -3.45 10.47
CA LEU A 265 -30.24 -2.06 10.04
C LEU A 265 -31.39 -1.75 9.09
N SER A 266 -32.19 -0.75 9.43
CA SER A 266 -33.18 -0.16 8.52
C SER A 266 -32.55 1.00 7.73
N HIS A 267 -33.10 1.35 6.58
CA HIS A 267 -32.64 2.51 5.81
C HIS A 267 -32.77 3.81 6.62
N GLU A 268 -33.84 3.95 7.40
CA GLU A 268 -34.07 5.10 8.26
C GLU A 268 -32.99 5.19 9.36
N SER A 269 -32.62 4.06 9.97
CA SER A 269 -31.53 4.01 10.97
C SER A 269 -30.18 4.41 10.38
N ILE A 270 -29.89 4.01 9.14
CA ILE A 270 -28.64 4.38 8.44
C ILE A 270 -28.60 5.90 8.19
N GLU A 271 -29.69 6.48 7.71
CA GLU A 271 -29.76 7.93 7.43
C GLU A 271 -29.75 8.77 8.72
N LEU A 272 -30.45 8.34 9.77
CA LEU A 272 -30.42 9.00 11.08
C LEU A 272 -29.02 9.02 11.69
N GLU A 273 -28.28 7.90 11.62
CA GLU A 273 -26.89 7.83 12.12
C GLU A 273 -25.93 8.70 11.29
N ARG A 274 -26.13 8.75 9.97
CA ARG A 274 -25.38 9.65 9.08
C ARG A 274 -25.62 11.11 9.44
N GLU A 275 -26.88 11.48 9.62
CA GLU A 275 -27.27 12.83 10.01
C GLU A 275 -26.75 13.19 11.41
N ALA A 276 -26.82 12.25 12.36
CA ALA A 276 -26.30 12.43 13.71
C ALA A 276 -24.77 12.63 13.70
N THR A 277 -24.04 11.85 12.91
CA THR A 277 -22.58 11.99 12.74
C THR A 277 -22.24 13.37 12.14
N LEU A 278 -22.97 13.81 11.10
CA LEU A 278 -22.80 15.14 10.51
C LEU A 278 -23.14 16.26 11.51
N LYS A 279 -24.25 16.12 12.25
CA LYS A 279 -24.66 17.09 13.28
C LYS A 279 -23.65 17.19 14.42
N TYR A 280 -23.10 16.07 14.88
CA TYR A 280 -22.04 16.05 15.88
C TYR A 280 -20.81 16.81 15.41
N LYS A 281 -20.35 16.57 14.17
CA LYS A 281 -19.23 17.32 13.58
C LYS A 281 -19.53 18.81 13.46
N ASN A 282 -20.72 19.17 13.01
CA ASN A 282 -21.12 20.58 12.94
C ASN A 282 -21.15 21.19 14.35
N ALA A 283 -21.64 20.48 15.37
CA ALA A 283 -21.63 20.96 16.75
C ALA A 283 -20.22 21.11 17.32
N GLU A 284 -19.28 20.23 16.96
CA GLU A 284 -17.87 20.35 17.32
C GLU A 284 -17.24 21.60 16.68
N ILE A 285 -17.52 21.84 15.39
CA ILE A 285 -17.10 23.06 14.68
C ILE A 285 -17.67 24.32 15.35
N GLU A 286 -18.97 24.34 15.66
CA GLU A 286 -19.62 25.45 16.35
C GLU A 286 -19.08 25.65 17.78
N SER A 287 -18.74 24.57 18.50
CA SER A 287 -18.12 24.67 19.82
C SER A 287 -16.71 25.27 19.74
N ARG A 288 -15.94 24.94 18.70
CA ARG A 288 -14.65 25.57 18.42
C ARG A 288 -14.83 27.06 18.14
N LEU A 289 -15.82 27.43 17.32
CA LEU A 289 -16.17 28.82 17.02
C LEU A 289 -16.44 29.62 18.30
N ALA A 290 -17.27 29.08 19.20
CA ALA A 290 -17.60 29.75 20.45
C ALA A 290 -16.35 30.02 21.31
N LYS A 291 -15.40 29.07 21.38
CA LYS A 291 -14.13 29.23 22.10
C LYS A 291 -13.22 30.28 21.45
N LEU A 292 -13.09 30.25 20.12
CA LEU A 292 -12.26 31.21 19.37
C LEU A 292 -12.77 32.65 19.50
N SER A 293 -14.09 32.84 19.58
CA SER A 293 -14.71 34.17 19.60
C SER A 293 -14.33 35.04 20.82
N GLN A 294 -13.79 34.44 21.88
CA GLN A 294 -13.40 35.16 23.11
C GLN A 294 -11.97 35.72 23.08
N GLU A 295 -11.07 35.13 22.27
CA GLU A 295 -9.62 35.43 22.33
C GLU A 295 -9.03 35.84 20.96
N ALA A 296 -9.80 35.71 19.88
CA ALA A 296 -9.36 36.02 18.52
C ALA A 296 -9.55 37.50 18.14
N LEU A 297 -8.72 37.98 17.21
CA LEU A 297 -8.92 39.29 16.60
C LEU A 297 -10.11 39.23 15.64
N LYS A 298 -11.20 39.91 15.98
CA LYS A 298 -12.36 40.07 15.10
C LYS A 298 -12.07 41.15 14.06
N LEU A 299 -12.08 40.77 12.79
CA LEU A 299 -11.91 41.66 11.65
C LEU A 299 -13.27 42.04 11.07
N GLY A 300 -13.49 43.33 10.83
CA GLY A 300 -14.67 43.80 10.09
C GLY A 300 -14.49 43.65 8.57
N ASP A 301 -15.59 43.64 7.81
CA ASP A 301 -15.61 43.40 6.36
C ASP A 301 -14.51 44.16 5.57
N ALA A 302 -14.31 45.45 5.86
CA ALA A 302 -13.34 46.30 5.17
C ALA A 302 -11.87 45.93 5.48
N GLU A 303 -11.62 45.25 6.60
CA GLU A 303 -10.29 44.89 7.09
C GLU A 303 -9.87 43.48 6.66
N VAL A 304 -10.84 42.60 6.40
CA VAL A 304 -10.56 41.18 6.12
C VAL A 304 -9.64 41.01 4.91
N ILE A 305 -9.97 41.60 3.76
CA ILE A 305 -9.20 41.38 2.52
C ILE A 305 -7.77 41.92 2.65
N PRO A 306 -7.52 43.17 3.10
CA PRO A 306 -6.17 43.67 3.29
C PRO A 306 -5.33 42.80 4.23
N VAL A 307 -5.86 42.45 5.40
CA VAL A 307 -5.15 41.63 6.40
C VAL A 307 -4.90 40.22 5.88
N PHE A 308 -5.90 39.61 5.24
CA PHE A 308 -5.76 38.28 4.66
C PHE A 308 -4.68 38.26 3.56
N GLU A 309 -4.70 39.22 2.63
CA GLU A 309 -3.70 39.29 1.57
C GLU A 309 -2.29 39.52 2.12
N GLU A 310 -2.14 40.36 3.15
CA GLU A 310 -0.86 40.61 3.80
C GLU A 310 -0.30 39.31 4.42
N VAL A 311 -1.12 38.61 5.20
CA VAL A 311 -0.71 37.34 5.82
C VAL A 311 -0.44 36.28 4.75
N LEU A 312 -1.26 36.19 3.71
CA LEU A 312 -1.08 35.25 2.60
C LEU A 312 0.22 35.52 1.83
N LYS A 313 0.57 36.79 1.57
CA LYS A 313 1.84 37.18 0.94
C LYS A 313 3.05 36.87 1.83
N SER A 314 2.85 36.74 3.14
CA SER A 314 3.90 36.38 4.11
C SER A 314 4.14 34.87 4.24
N ALA A 315 3.29 34.03 3.64
CA ALA A 315 3.39 32.58 3.72
C ALA A 315 4.74 32.07 3.21
N LYS A 316 5.33 31.13 3.96
CA LYS A 316 6.66 30.58 3.71
C LYS A 316 6.65 29.07 3.48
N ARG A 317 5.65 28.36 3.98
CA ARG A 317 5.63 26.89 3.99
C ARG A 317 4.35 26.32 3.39
N GLN A 318 3.20 26.72 3.92
CA GLN A 318 1.95 26.05 3.63
C GLN A 318 0.75 26.96 3.80
N ILE A 319 -0.22 26.79 2.92
CA ILE A 319 -1.56 27.36 3.03
C ILE A 319 -2.57 26.22 2.92
N ILE A 320 -3.52 26.16 3.85
CA ILE A 320 -4.66 25.26 3.79
C ILE A 320 -5.94 26.11 3.74
N ILE A 321 -6.73 25.98 2.69
CA ILE A 321 -7.99 26.69 2.49
C ILE A 321 -9.12 25.67 2.49
N TYR A 322 -10.12 25.89 3.33
CA TYR A 322 -11.37 25.16 3.33
C TYR A 322 -12.53 26.11 3.08
N CYS A 323 -13.28 25.84 2.02
CA CYS A 323 -14.43 26.66 1.63
C CYS A 323 -15.62 25.80 1.14
N PRO A 324 -16.86 26.06 1.55
CA PRO A 324 -18.01 25.24 1.12
C PRO A 324 -18.27 25.33 -0.39
N SER A 325 -18.04 26.50 -0.99
CA SER A 325 -18.22 26.74 -2.42
C SER A 325 -17.02 27.45 -3.03
N LEU A 326 -16.66 27.05 -4.24
CA LEU A 326 -15.65 27.72 -5.04
C LEU A 326 -16.32 28.72 -5.98
N SER A 327 -16.01 29.99 -5.80
CA SER A 327 -16.51 31.06 -6.67
C SER A 327 -15.39 31.56 -7.57
N LYS A 328 -15.71 31.80 -8.85
CA LYS A 328 -14.81 32.48 -9.80
C LYS A 328 -14.45 33.90 -9.35
N ALA A 329 -15.25 34.50 -8.47
CA ALA A 329 -14.98 35.81 -7.89
C ALA A 329 -13.76 35.78 -6.97
N VAL A 330 -13.68 34.78 -6.07
CA VAL A 330 -12.50 34.58 -5.19
C VAL A 330 -11.29 34.20 -6.04
N PHE A 331 -11.43 33.16 -6.86
CA PHE A 331 -10.32 32.59 -7.63
C PHE A 331 -10.15 33.29 -8.98
N ASN A 332 -10.07 34.61 -8.92
CA ASN A 332 -9.85 35.47 -10.08
C ASN A 332 -8.37 35.42 -10.54
N LYS A 333 -8.08 36.11 -11.65
CA LYS A 333 -6.74 36.12 -12.27
C LYS A 333 -5.65 36.67 -11.35
N GLU A 334 -5.95 37.62 -10.48
CA GLU A 334 -4.99 38.23 -9.57
C GLU A 334 -4.65 37.28 -8.43
N PHE A 335 -5.67 36.64 -7.85
CA PHE A 335 -5.49 35.63 -6.82
C PHE A 335 -4.70 34.42 -7.35
N LEU A 336 -5.03 33.91 -8.54
CA LEU A 336 -4.28 32.81 -9.17
C LEU A 336 -2.80 33.17 -9.43
N LYS A 337 -2.50 34.42 -9.81
CA LYS A 337 -1.12 34.90 -9.96
C LYS A 337 -0.39 34.94 -8.62
N LEU A 338 -1.08 35.34 -7.55
CA LEU A 338 -0.52 35.33 -6.20
C LEU A 338 -0.19 33.90 -5.75
N LEU A 339 -1.12 32.95 -5.93
CA LEU A 339 -0.88 31.54 -5.63
C LEU A 339 0.30 30.97 -6.44
N GLN A 340 0.40 31.28 -7.73
CA GLN A 340 1.56 30.88 -8.54
C GLN A 340 2.88 31.48 -8.06
N LYS A 341 2.87 32.74 -7.59
CA LYS A 341 4.06 33.37 -7.00
C LYS A 341 4.48 32.66 -5.72
N LEU A 342 3.53 32.28 -4.87
CA LEU A 342 3.77 31.56 -3.63
C LEU A 342 4.30 30.13 -3.89
N ALA A 343 3.70 29.43 -4.85
CA ALA A 343 4.18 28.14 -5.35
C ALA A 343 5.64 28.24 -5.84
N ASN A 344 5.98 29.29 -6.60
CA ASN A 344 7.35 29.51 -7.05
C ASN A 344 8.35 29.79 -5.92
N SER A 345 7.87 30.27 -4.76
CA SER A 345 8.70 30.51 -3.58
C SER A 345 8.79 29.33 -2.62
N GLY A 346 8.22 28.17 -2.94
CA GLY A 346 8.30 26.98 -2.07
C GLY A 346 7.06 26.73 -1.20
N VAL A 347 5.97 27.48 -1.40
CA VAL A 347 4.77 27.37 -0.56
C VAL A 347 3.81 26.34 -1.14
N TRP A 348 3.46 25.33 -0.35
CA TRP A 348 2.43 24.36 -0.70
C TRP A 348 1.03 24.89 -0.41
N ILE A 349 0.07 24.57 -1.26
CA ILE A 349 -1.31 25.05 -1.12
C ILE A 349 -2.26 23.85 -1.18
N LEU A 350 -3.07 23.66 -0.14
CA LEU A 350 -4.13 22.65 -0.06
C LEU A 350 -5.48 23.35 -0.06
N ILE A 351 -6.39 22.94 -0.95
CA ILE A 351 -7.73 23.51 -1.06
C ILE A 351 -8.77 22.40 -0.96
N GLY A 352 -9.49 22.38 0.16
CA GLY A 352 -10.66 21.54 0.37
C GLY A 352 -11.93 22.31 0.05
N TYR A 353 -12.86 21.70 -0.68
CA TYR A 353 -14.15 22.34 -0.99
C TYR A 353 -15.36 21.46 -0.73
N GLY A 354 -16.50 22.08 -0.47
CA GLY A 354 -17.78 21.40 -0.28
C GLY A 354 -18.49 21.06 -1.60
N ILE A 355 -19.82 21.25 -1.65
CA ILE A 355 -20.59 21.07 -2.89
C ILE A 355 -20.51 22.35 -3.73
N SER A 356 -19.77 22.31 -4.84
CA SER A 356 -19.72 23.43 -5.78
C SER A 356 -20.06 22.99 -7.21
N PRO A 357 -21.21 23.43 -7.77
CA PRO A 357 -21.58 23.13 -9.16
C PRO A 357 -20.70 23.87 -10.20
N GLU A 358 -19.96 24.92 -9.78
CA GLU A 358 -19.07 25.71 -10.65
C GLU A 358 -17.59 25.29 -10.58
N ALA A 359 -17.27 24.23 -9.82
CA ALA A 359 -15.90 23.86 -9.47
C ALA A 359 -15.01 23.58 -10.68
N ALA A 360 -15.52 23.00 -11.77
CA ALA A 360 -14.68 22.44 -12.83
C ALA A 360 -13.73 23.45 -13.52
N ASP A 361 -14.19 24.68 -13.80
CA ASP A 361 -13.34 25.72 -14.42
C ASP A 361 -12.30 26.27 -13.44
N VAL A 362 -12.70 26.49 -12.19
CA VAL A 362 -11.81 26.97 -11.12
C VAL A 362 -10.76 25.91 -10.80
N GLU A 363 -11.18 24.65 -10.67
CA GLU A 363 -10.32 23.49 -10.45
C GLU A 363 -9.26 23.38 -11.54
N LYS A 364 -9.65 23.47 -12.81
CA LYS A 364 -8.70 23.41 -13.92
C LYS A 364 -7.61 24.50 -13.81
N LYS A 365 -7.99 25.71 -13.42
CA LYS A 365 -7.05 26.84 -13.24
C LYS A 365 -6.15 26.64 -12.03
N LEU A 366 -6.69 26.13 -10.93
CA LEU A 366 -5.92 25.82 -9.73
C LEU A 366 -4.91 24.69 -9.97
N ARG A 367 -5.32 23.60 -10.64
CA ARG A 367 -4.44 22.47 -10.99
C ARG A 367 -3.34 22.85 -11.98
N ALA A 368 -3.51 23.93 -12.73
CA ALA A 368 -2.47 24.47 -13.61
C ALA A 368 -1.33 25.16 -12.85
N ILE A 369 -1.49 25.43 -11.54
CA ILE A 369 -0.45 26.03 -10.71
C ILE A 369 0.58 24.96 -10.33
N LYS A 370 1.80 25.11 -10.84
CA LYS A 370 2.90 24.18 -10.66
C LYS A 370 4.07 24.81 -9.92
N THR A 371 4.87 23.98 -9.27
CA THR A 371 6.18 24.38 -8.75
C THR A 371 7.15 24.61 -9.93
N PRO A 372 8.34 25.22 -9.69
CA PRO A 372 9.39 25.31 -10.71
C PRO A 372 9.90 23.96 -11.23
N HIS A 373 9.52 22.85 -10.59
CA HIS A 373 9.87 21.48 -10.96
C HIS A 373 8.65 20.69 -11.49
N ASP A 374 7.64 21.41 -11.98
CA ASP A 374 6.41 20.88 -12.60
C ASP A 374 5.52 20.01 -11.69
N LEU A 375 5.81 19.96 -10.38
CA LEU A 375 4.92 19.33 -9.41
C LEU A 375 3.64 20.16 -9.23
N PRO A 376 2.46 19.54 -9.09
CA PRO A 376 1.26 20.26 -8.70
C PRO A 376 1.42 20.88 -7.31
N SER A 377 1.48 22.21 -7.27
CA SER A 377 1.72 22.97 -6.02
C SER A 377 0.44 23.28 -5.26
N VAL A 378 -0.69 23.28 -5.99
CA VAL A 378 -2.04 23.40 -5.43
C VAL A 378 -2.69 22.03 -5.54
N GLN A 379 -3.01 21.44 -4.38
CA GLN A 379 -3.80 20.21 -4.30
C GLN A 379 -5.23 20.54 -3.95
N PHE A 380 -6.14 19.80 -4.57
CA PHE A 380 -7.54 20.17 -4.64
C PHE A 380 -8.42 18.96 -4.42
N PHE A 381 -9.34 19.02 -3.44
CA PHE A 381 -10.14 17.86 -3.06
C PHE A 381 -11.53 18.22 -2.53
N CYS A 382 -12.51 17.39 -2.87
CA CYS A 382 -13.89 17.51 -2.42
C CYS A 382 -14.07 16.87 -1.04
N MET A 383 -14.74 17.60 -0.14
CA MET A 383 -15.05 17.24 1.25
C MET A 383 -16.55 17.02 1.48
N GLY A 384 -17.33 16.88 0.42
CA GLY A 384 -18.78 16.62 0.52
C GLY A 384 -19.56 17.82 1.07
N LYS A 385 -20.47 17.59 2.03
CA LYS A 385 -21.35 18.62 2.61
C LYS A 385 -20.70 19.36 3.78
N SER A 386 -19.42 19.67 3.69
CA SER A 386 -18.74 20.45 4.73
C SER A 386 -19.11 21.93 4.64
N HIS A 387 -19.43 22.52 5.79
CA HIS A 387 -19.66 23.97 5.94
C HIS A 387 -18.42 24.71 6.49
N VAL A 388 -17.28 24.02 6.59
CA VAL A 388 -16.04 24.61 7.11
C VAL A 388 -15.57 25.75 6.22
N LYS A 389 -15.29 26.90 6.86
CA LYS A 389 -14.79 28.14 6.27
C LYS A 389 -13.54 28.58 7.03
N GLU A 390 -12.42 27.93 6.76
CA GLU A 390 -11.17 28.16 7.49
C GLU A 390 -9.98 28.30 6.54
N VAL A 391 -9.05 29.20 6.88
CA VAL A 391 -7.76 29.31 6.20
C VAL A 391 -6.62 29.29 7.20
N ILE A 392 -5.72 28.32 7.07
CA ILE A 392 -4.52 28.20 7.90
C ILE A 392 -3.29 28.52 7.08
N ILE A 393 -2.42 29.39 7.60
CA ILE A 393 -1.18 29.82 6.97
C ILE A 393 -0.01 29.52 7.92
N ASP A 394 0.92 28.68 7.44
CA ASP A 394 2.15 28.27 8.13
C ASP A 394 1.98 27.75 9.56
N GLN A 395 0.79 27.23 9.91
CA GLN A 395 0.43 26.84 11.29
C GLN A 395 0.59 27.99 12.31
N LYS A 396 0.53 29.25 11.84
CA LYS A 396 0.70 30.46 12.66
C LYS A 396 -0.52 31.36 12.67
N ASN A 397 -1.27 31.37 11.58
CA ASN A 397 -2.50 32.15 11.46
C ASN A 397 -3.62 31.21 11.06
N ASN A 398 -4.75 31.29 11.76
CA ASN A 398 -6.01 30.69 11.33
C ASN A 398 -7.05 31.80 11.14
N PHE A 399 -7.66 31.87 9.96
CA PHE A 399 -8.81 32.71 9.67
C PHE A 399 -10.07 31.85 9.71
N TYR A 400 -10.92 32.10 10.70
CA TYR A 400 -12.18 31.38 10.88
C TYR A 400 -13.36 32.21 10.38
N GLY A 401 -14.31 31.57 9.69
CA GLY A 401 -15.47 32.22 9.07
C GLY A 401 -15.14 32.83 7.71
N PHE A 402 -14.08 32.34 7.06
CA PHE A 402 -13.55 32.92 5.83
C PHE A 402 -14.56 32.89 4.66
N PHE A 403 -14.75 34.06 4.05
CA PHE A 403 -15.74 34.47 3.05
C PHE A 403 -16.36 33.41 2.13
N ASP A 404 -17.69 33.38 2.06
CA ASP A 404 -18.39 33.08 0.80
C ASP A 404 -18.45 34.39 -0.01
N SER A 405 -17.51 34.63 -0.93
CA SER A 405 -17.67 35.80 -1.81
C SER A 405 -18.83 35.53 -2.78
N VAL A 406 -20.00 36.06 -2.49
CA VAL A 406 -21.11 36.12 -3.45
C VAL A 406 -20.95 37.44 -4.21
N THR A 407 -20.55 37.38 -5.48
CA THR A 407 -20.68 38.53 -6.37
C THR A 407 -22.16 38.78 -6.63
N CYS A 408 -22.71 39.85 -6.08
CA CYS A 408 -23.97 40.41 -6.54
C CYS A 408 -23.64 41.59 -7.47
N GLY A 409 -23.68 41.38 -8.79
CA GLY A 409 -23.55 42.47 -9.77
C GLY A 409 -22.13 42.97 -10.08
N GLY A 410 -21.07 42.27 -9.65
CA GLY A 410 -19.68 42.68 -9.93
C GLY A 410 -19.09 43.70 -8.95
N GLU A 411 -19.85 44.08 -7.92
CA GLU A 411 -19.36 44.87 -6.78
C GLU A 411 -19.24 43.97 -5.54
N TYR A 412 -18.16 44.14 -4.79
CA TYR A 412 -17.97 43.50 -3.48
C TYR A 412 -18.85 44.23 -2.46
N LEU A 413 -20.09 43.78 -2.29
CA LEU A 413 -20.93 44.27 -1.21
C LEU A 413 -20.59 43.53 0.09
N PRO A 414 -20.32 44.23 1.20
CA PRO A 414 -20.11 43.61 2.50
C PRO A 414 -21.39 42.89 2.94
N ASN A 415 -21.29 41.60 3.30
CA ASN A 415 -22.41 40.82 3.84
C ASN A 415 -22.61 41.04 5.35
N GLY A 416 -21.80 41.88 6.00
CA GLY A 416 -21.77 42.00 7.45
C GLY A 416 -21.12 40.79 8.13
N GLU A 417 -20.30 40.03 7.42
CA GLU A 417 -19.64 38.84 7.96
C GLU A 417 -18.43 39.27 8.80
N SER A 418 -18.18 38.56 9.90
CA SER A 418 -17.01 38.80 10.74
C SER A 418 -16.05 37.62 10.61
N VAL A 419 -14.79 37.91 10.29
CA VAL A 419 -13.73 36.89 10.25
C VAL A 419 -12.91 37.01 11.52
N TYR A 420 -12.56 35.89 12.12
CA TYR A 420 -11.69 35.85 13.30
C TYR A 420 -10.30 35.41 12.88
N GLN A 421 -9.30 36.27 13.11
CA GLN A 421 -7.90 35.90 12.98
C GLN A 421 -7.37 35.40 14.32
N VAL A 422 -6.95 34.15 14.34
CA VAL A 422 -6.39 33.46 15.50
C VAL A 422 -4.90 33.27 15.28
N THR A 423 -4.09 33.74 16.23
CA THR A 423 -2.62 33.58 16.23
C THR A 423 -2.10 32.82 17.45
N ILE A 424 -3.00 32.32 18.30
CA ILE A 424 -2.68 31.56 19.51
C ILE A 424 -2.16 30.17 19.10
N PRO A 425 -0.89 29.81 19.37
CA PRO A 425 -0.26 28.62 18.79
C PRO A 425 -1.04 27.32 19.02
N GLN A 426 -1.55 27.10 20.24
CA GLN A 426 -2.31 25.90 20.56
C GLN A 426 -3.61 25.80 19.74
N GLN A 427 -4.36 26.89 19.60
CA GLN A 427 -5.62 26.90 18.87
C GLN A 427 -5.39 26.75 17.35
N VAL A 428 -4.33 27.38 16.83
CA VAL A 428 -3.94 27.20 15.43
C VAL A 428 -3.46 25.77 15.17
N ALA A 429 -2.73 25.15 16.10
CA ALA A 429 -2.33 23.75 15.99
C ALA A 429 -3.53 22.80 16.03
N GLU A 430 -4.49 23.00 16.93
CA GLU A 430 -5.74 22.23 16.98
C GLU A 430 -6.51 22.33 15.65
N ALA A 431 -6.65 23.54 15.10
CA ALA A 431 -7.29 23.76 13.81
C ALA A 431 -6.51 23.10 12.66
N TYR A 432 -5.17 23.20 12.69
CA TYR A 432 -4.31 22.57 11.70
C TYR A 432 -4.50 21.06 11.68
N GLN A 433 -4.48 20.40 12.85
CA GLN A 433 -4.64 18.95 12.92
C GLN A 433 -5.99 18.50 12.37
N PHE A 434 -7.07 19.22 12.70
CA PHE A 434 -8.40 18.93 12.16
C PHE A 434 -8.45 19.00 10.63
N LEU A 435 -7.92 20.07 10.03
CA LEU A 435 -7.93 20.24 8.58
C LEU A 435 -6.93 19.29 7.88
N ALA A 436 -5.74 19.12 8.45
CA ALA A 436 -4.70 18.22 7.94
C ALA A 436 -5.16 16.76 7.89
N HIS A 437 -5.97 16.32 8.85
CA HIS A 437 -6.52 14.96 8.87
C HIS A 437 -7.37 14.66 7.62
N GLY A 438 -8.24 15.59 7.21
CA GLY A 438 -9.03 15.44 5.99
C GLY A 438 -8.16 15.36 4.73
N CYS A 439 -7.13 16.21 4.63
CA CYS A 439 -6.14 16.15 3.56
C CYS A 439 -5.41 14.80 3.51
N GLN A 440 -4.99 14.30 4.67
CA GLN A 440 -4.27 13.02 4.80
C GLN A 440 -5.14 11.84 4.35
N ASN A 441 -6.41 11.79 4.80
CA ASN A 441 -7.35 10.75 4.41
C ASN A 441 -7.56 10.75 2.89
N HIS A 442 -7.71 11.94 2.30
CA HIS A 442 -7.81 12.10 0.85
C HIS A 442 -6.56 11.54 0.13
N ALA A 443 -5.36 11.94 0.56
CA ALA A 443 -4.11 11.47 -0.03
C ALA A 443 -3.97 9.94 0.05
N GLN A 444 -4.27 9.35 1.20
CA GLN A 444 -4.19 7.90 1.40
C GLN A 444 -5.13 7.17 0.43
N LYS A 445 -6.36 7.66 0.26
CA LYS A 445 -7.32 7.08 -0.68
C LYS A 445 -6.85 7.21 -2.13
N GLN A 446 -6.40 8.39 -2.54
CA GLN A 446 -5.90 8.60 -3.90
C GLN A 446 -4.70 7.72 -4.19
N TYR A 447 -3.77 7.58 -3.24
CA TYR A 447 -2.63 6.68 -3.39
C TYR A 447 -3.06 5.21 -3.54
N SER A 448 -4.09 4.79 -2.79
CA SER A 448 -4.62 3.42 -2.87
C SER A 448 -5.26 3.15 -4.24
N ILE A 449 -6.03 4.12 -4.77
CA ILE A 449 -6.61 4.05 -6.12
C ILE A 449 -5.49 4.07 -7.18
N ALA A 450 -4.49 4.93 -6.99
CA ALA A 450 -3.34 5.04 -7.87
C ALA A 450 -2.60 3.70 -7.94
N LEU A 451 -2.40 3.03 -6.80
CA LEU A 451 -1.74 1.74 -6.73
C LEU A 451 -2.54 0.64 -7.45
N GLU A 452 -3.86 0.60 -7.24
CA GLU A 452 -4.75 -0.37 -7.92
C GLU A 452 -4.72 -0.19 -9.44
N LYS A 453 -4.70 1.06 -9.92
CA LYS A 453 -4.75 1.39 -11.35
C LYS A 453 -3.39 1.59 -12.01
N ARG A 454 -2.30 1.59 -11.22
CA ARG A 454 -0.97 2.09 -11.61
C ARG A 454 -1.03 3.49 -12.26
N ASP A 455 -1.84 4.37 -11.68
CA ASP A 455 -1.99 5.76 -12.13
C ASP A 455 -0.90 6.66 -11.52
N PHE A 456 0.13 6.96 -12.30
CA PHE A 456 1.27 7.77 -11.87
C PHE A 456 0.88 9.19 -11.43
N GLN A 457 -0.03 9.83 -12.18
CA GLN A 457 -0.42 11.21 -11.89
C GLN A 457 -1.15 11.28 -10.55
N LEU A 458 -2.05 10.34 -10.30
CA LEU A 458 -2.82 10.29 -9.06
C LEU A 458 -1.92 10.00 -7.84
N ALA A 459 -0.92 9.13 -8.01
CA ALA A 459 0.11 8.91 -6.99
C ALA A 459 0.93 10.19 -6.73
N ALA A 460 1.37 10.90 -7.78
CA ALA A 460 2.11 12.14 -7.63
C ALA A 460 1.30 13.23 -6.89
N GLU A 461 0.00 13.35 -7.17
CA GLU A 461 -0.91 14.25 -6.45
C GLU A 461 -1.01 13.88 -4.96
N ALA A 462 -1.20 12.59 -4.64
CA ALA A 462 -1.24 12.11 -3.25
C ALA A 462 0.08 12.39 -2.49
N LEU A 463 1.22 12.15 -3.14
CA LEU A 463 2.54 12.44 -2.60
C LEU A 463 2.72 13.94 -2.30
N CYS A 464 2.26 14.82 -3.21
CA CYS A 464 2.32 16.27 -3.00
C CYS A 464 1.44 16.73 -1.83
N VAL A 465 0.29 16.08 -1.58
CA VAL A 465 -0.51 16.36 -0.37
C VAL A 465 0.27 15.99 0.90
N TRP A 466 0.89 14.81 0.95
CA TRP A 466 1.75 14.45 2.08
C TRP A 466 2.95 15.38 2.23
N GLY A 467 3.58 15.81 1.13
CA GLY A 467 4.63 16.83 1.14
C GLY A 467 4.17 18.14 1.77
N ALA A 468 3.00 18.64 1.33
CA ALA A 468 2.41 19.85 1.88
C ALA A 468 2.17 19.76 3.39
N LEU A 469 1.72 18.60 3.89
CA LEU A 469 1.45 18.33 5.31
C LEU A 469 2.70 18.01 6.14
N ASN A 470 3.90 18.05 5.54
CA ASN A 470 5.16 17.63 6.18
C ASN A 470 5.16 16.15 6.61
N MET A 471 4.59 15.28 5.76
CA MET A 471 4.45 13.84 5.95
C MET A 471 5.29 13.05 4.93
N GLN A 472 6.46 13.57 4.56
CA GLN A 472 7.33 13.00 3.53
C GLN A 472 7.78 11.57 3.90
N ASN A 473 7.96 11.25 5.18
CA ASN A 473 8.28 9.87 5.61
C ASN A 473 7.14 8.89 5.33
N ILE A 474 5.89 9.30 5.49
CA ILE A 474 4.73 8.44 5.18
C ILE A 474 4.69 8.17 3.68
N ALA A 475 4.93 9.21 2.86
CA ALA A 475 5.04 9.05 1.42
C ALA A 475 6.14 8.04 1.04
N LEU A 476 7.33 8.17 1.64
CA LEU A 476 8.46 7.26 1.41
C LEU A 476 8.15 5.82 1.83
N GLN A 477 7.57 5.65 3.02
CA GLN A 477 7.13 4.34 3.52
C GLN A 477 6.15 3.69 2.56
N LYS A 478 5.17 4.44 2.04
CA LYS A 478 4.18 3.92 1.08
C LYS A 478 4.80 3.51 -0.25
N ILE A 479 5.81 4.25 -0.73
CA ILE A 479 6.61 3.87 -1.90
C ILE A 479 7.30 2.53 -1.65
N ALA A 480 7.96 2.38 -0.50
CA ALA A 480 8.68 1.17 -0.13
C ALA A 480 7.76 -0.05 0.05
N GLU A 481 6.66 0.10 0.80
CA GLU A 481 5.65 -0.97 1.02
C GLU A 481 5.04 -1.48 -0.28
N SER A 482 4.89 -0.59 -1.28
CA SER A 482 4.29 -0.94 -2.57
C SER A 482 5.30 -1.35 -3.64
N ASN A 483 6.61 -1.25 -3.34
CA ASN A 483 7.71 -1.39 -4.31
C ASN A 483 7.49 -0.56 -5.59
N TRP A 484 6.90 0.63 -5.47
CA TRP A 484 6.60 1.50 -6.63
C TRP A 484 7.71 2.53 -6.83
N TRP A 485 8.88 2.07 -7.22
CA TRP A 485 10.09 2.91 -7.29
C TRP A 485 10.02 4.03 -8.34
N GLU A 486 9.20 3.87 -9.37
CA GLU A 486 8.98 4.86 -10.43
C GLU A 486 8.52 6.23 -9.88
N ILE A 487 7.87 6.28 -8.72
CA ILE A 487 7.41 7.54 -8.10
C ILE A 487 8.42 8.13 -7.10
N LEU A 488 9.56 7.48 -6.87
CA LEU A 488 10.62 8.00 -6.00
C LEU A 488 11.22 9.35 -6.48
N PRO A 489 11.42 9.59 -7.79
CA PRO A 489 11.82 10.91 -8.29
C PRO A 489 10.82 12.03 -7.94
N VAL A 490 9.51 11.72 -7.90
CA VAL A 490 8.48 12.68 -7.47
C VAL A 490 8.68 13.05 -6.00
N TRP A 491 8.91 12.05 -5.13
CA TRP A 491 9.23 12.28 -3.73
C TRP A 491 10.49 13.15 -3.55
N LEU A 492 11.54 12.90 -4.32
CA LEU A 492 12.77 13.72 -4.29
C LEU A 492 12.51 15.17 -4.70
N ASN A 493 11.68 15.39 -5.73
CA ASN A 493 11.31 16.74 -6.15
C ASN A 493 10.48 17.47 -5.07
N ILE A 494 9.64 16.76 -4.30
CA ILE A 494 8.90 17.32 -3.16
C ILE A 494 9.88 17.75 -2.07
N VAL A 495 10.80 16.87 -1.68
CA VAL A 495 11.83 17.17 -0.66
C VAL A 495 12.72 18.33 -1.11
N PHE A 496 13.14 18.35 -2.36
CA PHE A 496 13.94 19.45 -2.91
C PHE A 496 13.17 20.77 -2.90
N HIS A 497 11.88 20.76 -3.22
CA HIS A 497 11.03 21.94 -3.14
C HIS A 497 10.94 22.49 -1.72
N ASP A 498 10.81 21.60 -0.72
CA ASP A 498 10.81 21.96 0.69
C ASP A 498 12.14 22.57 1.14
N LEU A 499 13.28 21.99 0.73
CA LEU A 499 14.61 22.51 1.04
C LEU A 499 14.81 23.93 0.46
N ASN A 500 14.30 24.20 -0.75
CA ASN A 500 14.38 25.53 -1.38
C ASN A 500 13.57 26.61 -0.62
N SER A 501 12.53 26.22 0.11
CA SER A 501 11.78 27.14 0.97
C SER A 501 12.54 27.57 2.25
N HIS A 502 13.82 27.19 2.37
CA HIS A 502 14.66 27.41 3.55
C HIS A 502 14.05 26.81 4.82
N LYS A 503 13.27 25.73 4.68
CA LYS A 503 12.93 24.88 5.81
C LYS A 503 14.25 24.39 6.41
N ILE A 504 14.43 24.68 7.70
CA ILE A 504 15.41 23.97 8.52
C ILE A 504 15.10 22.48 8.33
N LEU A 505 16.15 21.67 8.14
CA LEU A 505 16.07 20.22 8.28
C LEU A 505 15.55 19.93 9.69
N ASP A 506 14.24 19.92 9.87
CA ASP A 506 13.65 19.29 11.05
C ASP A 506 14.01 17.80 10.96
N ASP A 507 14.16 17.13 12.10
CA ASP A 507 14.40 15.68 12.21
C ASP A 507 13.30 14.81 11.54
N ALA A 508 12.30 15.44 10.93
CA ALA A 508 11.12 14.85 10.34
C ALA A 508 11.38 14.09 9.03
N ILE A 509 12.49 14.31 8.30
CA ILE A 509 12.79 13.55 7.06
C ILE A 509 13.89 12.53 7.34
N ASN A 510 13.56 11.24 7.25
CA ASN A 510 14.54 10.18 7.43
C ASN A 510 15.29 9.90 6.12
N PHE A 511 16.30 10.74 5.83
CA PHE A 511 17.15 10.57 4.65
C PHE A 511 17.91 9.23 4.64
N THR A 512 18.25 8.69 5.81
CA THR A 512 18.92 7.39 5.92
C THR A 512 18.05 6.27 5.37
N ASP A 513 16.77 6.25 5.73
CA ASP A 513 15.82 5.26 5.19
C ASP A 513 15.68 5.43 3.67
N ALA A 514 15.52 6.67 3.19
CA ALA A 514 15.39 6.96 1.76
C ALA A 514 16.60 6.51 0.95
N LEU A 515 17.81 6.73 1.48
CA LEU A 515 19.07 6.32 0.84
C LEU A 515 19.23 4.80 0.87
N SER A 516 18.76 4.11 1.92
CA SER A 516 18.82 2.64 1.99
C SER A 516 18.05 1.94 0.87
N LEU A 517 16.99 2.58 0.34
CA LEU A 517 16.19 2.06 -0.76
C LEU A 517 16.98 1.97 -2.07
N LEU A 518 18.07 2.73 -2.23
CA LEU A 518 18.91 2.69 -3.44
C LEU A 518 19.47 1.30 -3.70
N SER A 519 19.79 0.54 -2.65
CA SER A 519 20.26 -0.84 -2.75
C SER A 519 19.30 -1.79 -3.49
N GLN A 520 18.01 -1.43 -3.54
CA GLN A 520 16.96 -2.23 -4.18
C GLN A 520 16.73 -1.87 -5.65
N LEU A 521 17.37 -0.81 -6.16
CA LEU A 521 17.14 -0.29 -7.51
C LEU A 521 18.15 -0.85 -8.52
N SER A 522 17.70 -1.07 -9.76
CA SER A 522 18.56 -1.40 -10.90
C SER A 522 18.97 -0.13 -11.65
N GLY A 523 20.22 -0.10 -12.15
CA GLY A 523 20.71 0.98 -12.99
C GLY A 523 20.05 1.07 -14.38
N GLU A 524 19.24 0.08 -14.76
CA GLU A 524 18.59 -0.01 -16.08
C GLU A 524 17.12 0.47 -16.07
N SER A 525 16.62 0.96 -14.94
CA SER A 525 15.22 1.40 -14.82
C SER A 525 14.94 2.68 -15.62
N ALA A 526 13.77 2.78 -16.24
CA ALA A 526 13.40 3.91 -17.11
C ALA A 526 13.38 5.28 -16.41
N PHE A 527 13.25 5.32 -15.07
CA PHE A 527 13.23 6.53 -14.25
C PHE A 527 14.59 6.86 -13.63
N ILE A 528 15.66 6.12 -13.96
CA ILE A 528 16.95 6.23 -13.27
C ILE A 528 17.60 7.60 -13.46
N ASP A 529 17.45 8.22 -14.62
CA ASP A 529 18.00 9.55 -14.91
C ASP A 529 17.34 10.63 -14.03
N GLU A 530 16.02 10.54 -13.85
CA GLU A 530 15.27 11.45 -12.98
C GLU A 530 15.66 11.26 -11.51
N LEU A 531 15.86 9.99 -11.10
CA LEU A 531 16.33 9.63 -9.76
C LEU A 531 17.73 10.20 -9.49
N GLN A 532 18.67 10.01 -10.42
CA GLN A 532 20.04 10.52 -10.31
C GLN A 532 20.05 12.05 -10.15
N GLN A 533 19.28 12.75 -11.00
CA GLN A 533 19.16 14.20 -10.92
C GLN A 533 18.49 14.64 -9.62
N GLY A 534 17.46 13.92 -9.17
CA GLY A 534 16.75 14.19 -7.91
C GLY A 534 17.69 14.12 -6.71
N TRP A 535 18.45 13.02 -6.56
CA TRP A 535 19.38 12.86 -5.45
C TRP A 535 20.51 13.89 -5.46
N ARG A 536 21.09 14.19 -6.64
CA ARG A 536 22.08 15.27 -6.76
C ARG A 536 21.54 16.60 -6.23
N LYS A 537 20.34 17.00 -6.67
CA LYS A 537 19.70 18.24 -6.25
C LYS A 537 19.44 18.26 -4.75
N VAL A 538 18.90 17.18 -4.19
CA VAL A 538 18.60 17.06 -2.75
C VAL A 538 19.87 17.16 -1.92
N ILE A 539 20.89 16.35 -2.21
CA ILE A 539 22.15 16.36 -1.44
C ILE A 539 22.85 17.73 -1.54
N GLN A 540 22.86 18.37 -2.72
CA GLN A 540 23.43 19.71 -2.88
C GLN A 540 22.63 20.78 -2.11
N ALA A 541 21.30 20.68 -2.07
CA ALA A 541 20.46 21.58 -1.29
C ALA A 541 20.69 21.40 0.22
N ILE A 542 20.84 20.17 0.70
CA ILE A 542 21.23 19.88 2.09
C ILE A 542 22.60 20.48 2.37
N ALA A 543 23.58 20.22 1.50
CA ALA A 543 24.96 20.70 1.67
C ALA A 543 25.06 22.23 1.73
N PHE A 544 24.20 22.93 0.99
CA PHE A 544 24.13 24.39 1.03
C PHE A 544 23.75 24.93 2.41
N VAL A 545 22.94 24.19 3.19
CA VAL A 545 22.48 24.60 4.53
C VAL A 545 23.32 23.95 5.63
N GLN A 546 23.64 22.66 5.51
CA GLN A 546 24.33 21.83 6.50
C GLN A 546 25.32 20.86 5.80
N PRO A 547 26.53 21.33 5.43
CA PRO A 547 27.50 20.53 4.67
C PRO A 547 27.96 19.28 5.41
N GLU A 548 28.21 19.37 6.72
CA GLU A 548 28.62 18.22 7.55
C GLU A 548 27.54 17.14 7.58
N PHE A 549 26.26 17.52 7.66
CA PHE A 549 25.15 16.58 7.62
C PHE A 549 25.04 15.91 6.25
N ALA A 550 25.14 16.68 5.16
CA ALA A 550 25.18 16.12 3.80
C ALA A 550 26.32 15.10 3.62
N LEU A 551 27.50 15.40 4.16
CA LEU A 551 28.64 14.48 4.13
C LEU A 551 28.36 13.20 4.94
N SER A 552 27.73 13.33 6.11
CA SER A 552 27.36 12.20 6.97
C SER A 552 26.34 11.24 6.32
N LEU A 553 25.47 11.75 5.45
CA LEU A 553 24.52 10.94 4.67
C LEU A 553 25.23 10.09 3.61
N LEU A 554 26.40 10.53 3.12
CA LEU A 554 27.21 9.83 2.12
C LEU A 554 28.20 8.85 2.78
N ASN A 555 27.72 7.95 3.64
CA ASN A 555 28.55 6.88 4.19
C ASN A 555 29.05 5.92 3.08
N GLU A 556 29.96 5.00 3.41
CA GLU A 556 30.57 4.09 2.41
C GLU A 556 29.54 3.30 1.60
N GLN A 557 28.48 2.80 2.24
CA GLN A 557 27.44 2.02 1.58
C GLN A 557 26.63 2.89 0.60
N VAL A 558 26.17 4.05 1.06
CA VAL A 558 25.42 5.00 0.21
C VAL A 558 26.28 5.49 -0.95
N TRP A 559 27.56 5.75 -0.72
CA TRP A 559 28.48 6.18 -1.76
C TRP A 559 28.69 5.09 -2.83
N ALA A 560 28.82 3.83 -2.41
CA ALA A 560 28.89 2.70 -3.34
C ALA A 560 27.60 2.59 -4.19
N ASP A 561 26.44 2.79 -3.59
CA ASP A 561 25.16 2.83 -4.32
C ASP A 561 25.05 4.03 -5.27
N PHE A 562 25.58 5.19 -4.89
CA PHE A 562 25.64 6.38 -5.76
C PHE A 562 26.51 6.12 -7.00
N LEU A 563 27.64 5.45 -6.85
CA LEU A 563 28.50 5.06 -7.96
C LEU A 563 27.81 4.01 -8.84
N ARG A 564 27.24 2.96 -8.24
CA ARG A 564 26.54 1.87 -8.94
C ARG A 564 25.38 2.38 -9.79
N LEU A 565 24.63 3.36 -9.27
CA LEU A 565 23.48 3.97 -9.95
C LEU A 565 23.85 5.20 -10.79
N ASN A 566 25.14 5.49 -10.97
CA ASN A 566 25.66 6.67 -11.69
C ASN A 566 25.17 8.03 -11.16
N ILE A 567 24.71 8.08 -9.90
CA ILE A 567 24.39 9.34 -9.20
C ILE A 567 25.69 10.11 -8.97
N ALA A 568 26.79 9.45 -8.63
CA ALA A 568 28.15 10.00 -8.63
C ALA A 568 28.99 9.34 -9.72
N GLN A 569 30.08 9.98 -10.14
CA GLN A 569 31.05 9.40 -11.08
C GLN A 569 32.23 8.77 -10.32
N GLU A 570 32.92 7.79 -10.91
CA GLU A 570 34.05 7.09 -10.26
C GLU A 570 35.19 8.02 -9.81
N HIS A 571 35.34 9.17 -10.46
CA HIS A 571 36.37 10.17 -10.14
C HIS A 571 35.88 11.25 -9.17
N ASP A 572 34.60 11.23 -8.80
CA ASP A 572 34.07 12.12 -7.77
C ASP A 572 34.59 11.66 -6.38
N SER A 573 34.76 12.63 -5.50
CA SER A 573 34.92 12.37 -4.06
C SER A 573 33.72 12.96 -3.33
N ARG A 574 33.32 12.36 -2.21
CA ARG A 574 32.20 12.86 -1.38
C ARG A 574 32.26 14.35 -1.11
N ASP A 575 33.43 14.86 -0.73
CA ASP A 575 33.65 16.29 -0.46
C ASP A 575 33.40 17.16 -1.69
N LYS A 576 33.87 16.73 -2.87
CA LYS A 576 33.64 17.45 -4.13
C LYS A 576 32.19 17.37 -4.60
N PHE A 577 31.50 16.26 -4.34
CA PHE A 577 30.13 16.05 -4.77
C PHE A 577 29.15 17.01 -4.09
N ILE A 578 29.40 17.32 -2.80
CA ILE A 578 28.59 18.26 -2.02
C ILE A 578 28.94 19.73 -2.29
N LEU A 579 30.03 20.04 -3.00
CA LEU A 579 30.36 21.42 -3.36
C LEU A 579 29.35 21.95 -4.39
N PRO A 580 28.91 23.22 -4.26
CA PRO A 580 28.07 23.84 -5.26
C PRO A 580 28.77 23.81 -6.60
N GLN A 581 28.16 23.19 -7.62
CA GLN A 581 28.66 23.32 -8.98
C GLN A 581 28.64 24.81 -9.32
N SER A 582 29.80 25.37 -9.69
CA SER A 582 29.93 26.79 -10.03
C SER A 582 28.87 27.15 -11.05
N LEU A 583 27.87 27.94 -10.65
CA LEU A 583 26.81 28.41 -11.53
C LEU A 583 27.46 28.99 -12.79
N PRO A 584 27.06 28.60 -14.00
CA PRO A 584 27.60 29.19 -15.21
C PRO A 584 27.43 30.71 -15.11
N PRO A 585 28.46 31.51 -15.49
CA PRO A 585 28.44 32.94 -15.28
C PRO A 585 27.18 33.53 -15.90
N ARG A 586 26.33 34.15 -15.06
CA ARG A 586 25.13 34.88 -15.51
C ARG A 586 25.54 35.80 -16.66
N LYS A 587 25.08 35.52 -17.88
CA LYS A 587 25.18 36.46 -19.00
C LYS A 587 24.61 37.77 -18.52
N ARG A 588 25.47 38.77 -18.28
CA ARG A 588 25.05 40.14 -18.00
C ARG A 588 24.12 40.52 -19.14
N LYS A 589 22.83 40.74 -18.82
CA LYS A 589 21.88 41.32 -19.77
C LYS A 589 22.51 42.60 -20.29
N GLY A 590 22.90 42.59 -21.56
CA GLY A 590 23.33 43.78 -22.26
C GLY A 590 22.21 44.81 -22.16
N LYS A 591 22.57 46.02 -21.75
CA LYS A 591 21.72 47.19 -21.98
C LYS A 591 21.60 47.36 -23.50
N SER A 592 20.41 47.15 -24.04
CA SER A 592 19.96 47.73 -25.30
C SER A 592 18.71 48.53 -25.00
#